data_AF-A0A1Q3SR21-F1
#
_entry.id   AF-A0A1Q3SR21-F1
#
_cell.length_a   1.000
_cell.length_b   1.000
_cell.length_c   1.000
_cell.angle_alpha   90.00
_cell.angle_beta   90.00
_cell.angle_gamma   90.00
#
_symmetry.space_group_name_H-M   'P 1'
#
loop_
_entity.id
_entity.type
_entity.pdbx_description
1 polymer ?
#
loop_
_entity_poly.entity_id
_entity_poly.type
_entity_poly.pdbx_seq_one_letter_code
_entity_poly.pdbx_strand_id
1 'polypeptide(L)'
;MTNHDSSTERNWQVLLLGGASGVGKTSVSYRLARHFGAGLTEVDDFQVILEKLTTPEQLPLLHFWRTHPAEYNRMTETARLDHFIRVCQEIFGPALEAVIANHLETSTPVVLEGDFILPALATLPQYEEITANGQVKALFICEEDETQIVRNFGLREGTEQKDRARSSWLFSEWLQQECARLNVPVVPARPWDSVFERALAAI
;
A
#
# COMPACT_ATOMS: atom_id res chain seq x y z
N MET A 1 42.46 4.95 -5.08
CA MET A 1 41.79 3.93 -4.24
C MET A 1 41.06 4.65 -3.13
N THR A 2 39.77 4.88 -3.31
CA THR A 2 38.82 5.31 -2.28
C THR A 2 37.51 4.60 -2.58
N ASN A 3 37.18 3.63 -1.73
CA ASN A 3 35.99 2.79 -1.80
C ASN A 3 34.73 3.63 -1.54
N HIS A 4 33.88 3.76 -2.56
CA HIS A 4 32.43 3.92 -2.49
C HIS A 4 31.93 2.95 -3.58
N ASP A 5 31.17 1.91 -3.31
CA ASP A 5 29.91 1.89 -2.59
C ASP A 5 29.67 0.42 -2.20
N SER A 6 29.32 0.13 -0.94
CA SER A 6 28.77 -1.20 -0.65
C SER A 6 27.38 -1.20 -1.28
N SER A 7 27.26 -1.71 -2.50
CA SER A 7 25.96 -1.89 -3.14
C SER A 7 25.05 -2.61 -2.15
N THR A 8 24.06 -1.91 -1.63
CA THR A 8 22.93 -2.50 -0.91
C THR A 8 22.27 -3.45 -1.88
N GLU A 9 22.64 -4.72 -1.80
CA GLU A 9 22.37 -5.72 -2.83
C GLU A 9 20.84 -5.94 -2.92
N ARG A 10 20.24 -5.29 -3.92
CA ARG A 10 18.79 -5.33 -4.17
C ARG A 10 18.48 -6.58 -5.00
N ASN A 11 17.73 -7.51 -4.42
CA ASN A 11 17.30 -8.77 -5.07
C ASN A 11 15.85 -8.71 -5.62
N TRP A 12 15.24 -7.53 -5.70
CA TRP A 12 13.88 -7.31 -6.17
C TRP A 12 13.87 -6.14 -7.14
N GLN A 13 12.95 -6.12 -8.10
CA GLN A 13 12.73 -5.03 -9.05
C GLN A 13 11.60 -4.10 -8.62
N VAL A 14 10.54 -4.67 -8.06
CA VAL A 14 9.44 -3.93 -7.47
C VAL A 14 9.28 -4.32 -6.01
N LEU A 15 9.20 -3.32 -5.14
CA LEU A 15 8.82 -3.49 -3.74
C LEU A 15 7.45 -2.85 -3.51
N LEU A 16 6.47 -3.66 -3.13
CA LEU A 16 5.14 -3.22 -2.74
C LEU A 16 5.15 -2.93 -1.23
N LEU A 17 4.95 -1.67 -0.82
CA LEU A 17 4.82 -1.29 0.58
C LEU A 17 3.35 -0.94 0.89
N GLY A 18 2.62 -1.93 1.42
CA GLY A 18 1.20 -1.80 1.73
C GLY A 18 0.91 -1.54 3.22
N GLY A 19 -0.36 -1.31 3.53
CA GLY A 19 -0.84 -1.03 4.88
C GLY A 19 -1.97 0.01 4.88
N ALA A 20 -2.79 0.05 5.93
CA ALA A 20 -3.89 1.00 5.99
C ALA A 20 -3.42 2.46 6.05
N SER A 21 -4.34 3.40 5.82
CA SER A 21 -4.03 4.83 5.98
C SER A 21 -3.71 5.14 7.46
N GLY A 22 -2.72 6.01 7.68
CA GLY A 22 -2.35 6.44 9.04
C GLY A 22 -1.41 5.49 9.81
N VAL A 23 -0.92 4.40 9.22
CA VAL A 23 0.00 3.45 9.89
C VAL A 23 1.49 3.82 9.77
N GLY A 24 1.83 4.92 9.09
CA GLY A 24 3.21 5.42 8.99
C GLY A 24 4.05 4.88 7.83
N LYS A 25 3.43 4.23 6.83
CA LYS A 25 4.08 3.71 5.62
C LYS A 25 5.04 4.70 4.95
N THR A 26 4.57 5.93 4.71
CA THR A 26 5.33 7.00 4.05
C THR A 26 6.66 7.29 4.73
N SER A 27 6.73 7.21 6.06
CA SER A 27 8.00 7.42 6.79
C SER A 27 9.04 6.33 6.50
N VAL A 28 8.58 5.15 6.06
CA VAL A 28 9.40 3.98 5.75
C VAL A 28 9.70 3.92 4.25
N SER A 29 8.71 4.14 3.37
CA SER A 29 8.86 4.06 1.90
C SER A 29 9.95 4.98 1.37
N TYR A 30 9.96 6.25 1.77
CA TYR A 30 10.99 7.21 1.37
C TYR A 30 12.40 6.78 1.82
N ARG A 31 12.53 6.20 3.02
CA ARG A 31 13.82 5.70 3.52
C ARG A 31 14.26 4.46 2.76
N LEU A 32 13.35 3.54 2.44
CA LEU A 32 13.63 2.34 1.65
C LEU A 32 14.05 2.69 0.22
N ALA A 33 13.28 3.54 -0.47
CA ALA A 33 13.59 3.99 -1.81
C ALA A 33 14.97 4.66 -1.88
N ARG A 34 15.28 5.54 -0.91
CA ARG A 34 16.60 6.16 -0.78
C ARG A 34 17.70 5.13 -0.49
N HIS A 35 17.46 4.18 0.40
CA HIS A 35 18.45 3.17 0.77
C HIS A 35 18.84 2.28 -0.41
N PHE A 36 17.86 1.86 -1.21
CA PHE A 36 18.10 0.98 -2.37
C PHE A 36 18.37 1.70 -3.69
N GLY A 37 18.37 3.04 -3.70
CA GLY A 37 18.50 3.83 -4.93
C GLY A 37 17.36 3.58 -5.93
N ALA A 38 16.15 3.34 -5.44
CA ALA A 38 14.96 3.06 -6.24
C ALA A 38 14.07 4.29 -6.39
N GLY A 39 13.24 4.32 -7.43
CA GLY A 39 12.12 5.26 -7.51
C GLY A 39 11.09 4.99 -6.42
N LEU A 40 10.27 6.00 -6.11
CA LEU A 40 9.11 5.87 -5.22
C LEU A 40 7.88 6.41 -5.95
N THR A 41 6.81 5.63 -5.94
CA THR A 41 5.49 6.05 -6.44
C THR A 41 4.45 5.83 -5.36
N GLU A 42 3.76 6.89 -4.98
CA GLU A 42 2.61 6.84 -4.08
C GLU A 42 1.38 6.43 -4.89
N VAL A 43 0.84 5.24 -4.63
CA VAL A 43 -0.33 4.67 -5.30
C VAL A 43 -1.59 5.50 -5.02
N ASP A 44 -1.62 6.23 -3.91
CA ASP A 44 -2.67 7.23 -3.61
C ASP A 44 -2.82 8.28 -4.74
N ASP A 45 -1.74 8.64 -5.45
CA ASP A 45 -1.83 9.55 -6.60
C ASP A 45 -2.62 8.93 -7.77
N PHE A 46 -2.66 7.61 -7.88
CA PHE A 46 -3.45 6.93 -8.91
C PHE A 46 -4.94 7.12 -8.66
N GLN A 47 -5.37 7.16 -7.38
CA GLN A 47 -6.74 7.52 -7.04
C GLN A 47 -7.07 8.91 -7.56
N VAL A 48 -6.21 9.90 -7.30
CA VAL A 48 -6.40 11.29 -7.73
C VAL A 48 -6.56 11.38 -9.25
N ILE A 49 -5.69 10.69 -9.98
CA ILE A 49 -5.73 10.64 -11.45
C ILE A 49 -7.01 9.97 -11.94
N LEU A 50 -7.36 8.80 -11.41
CA LEU A 50 -8.54 8.05 -11.83
C LEU A 50 -9.84 8.82 -11.53
N GLU A 51 -9.98 9.40 -10.34
CA GLU A 51 -11.13 10.23 -9.98
C GLU A 51 -11.23 11.48 -10.85
N LYS A 52 -10.10 12.01 -11.34
CA LYS A 52 -10.10 13.18 -12.22
C LYS A 52 -10.47 12.85 -13.67
N LEU A 53 -10.03 11.69 -14.17
CA LEU A 53 -10.16 11.30 -15.57
C LEU A 53 -11.41 10.46 -15.86
N THR A 54 -12.11 9.98 -14.84
CA THR A 54 -13.31 9.16 -14.99
C THR A 54 -14.53 9.80 -14.35
N THR A 55 -15.71 9.40 -14.81
CA THR A 55 -16.99 9.80 -14.21
C THR A 55 -17.56 8.69 -13.32
N PRO A 56 -18.52 9.01 -12.44
CA PRO A 56 -19.23 8.00 -11.65
C PRO A 56 -19.94 6.94 -12.49
N GLU A 57 -20.35 7.24 -13.72
CA GLU A 57 -20.95 6.26 -14.63
C GLU A 57 -19.91 5.30 -15.21
N GLN A 58 -18.67 5.76 -15.37
CA GLN A 58 -17.55 4.96 -15.90
C GLN A 58 -16.94 4.06 -14.82
N LEU A 59 -16.65 4.61 -13.63
CA LEU A 59 -16.07 3.88 -12.49
C LEU A 59 -16.94 4.04 -11.22
N PRO A 60 -18.17 3.50 -11.19
CA PRO A 60 -19.09 3.71 -10.08
C PRO A 60 -18.54 3.22 -8.74
N LEU A 61 -17.74 2.15 -8.75
CA LEU A 61 -17.13 1.58 -7.56
C LEU A 61 -16.16 2.57 -6.89
N LEU A 62 -15.28 3.19 -7.65
CA LEU A 62 -14.32 4.19 -7.16
C LEU A 62 -15.03 5.44 -6.64
N HIS A 63 -16.02 5.93 -7.39
CA HIS A 63 -16.71 7.19 -7.10
C HIS A 63 -17.81 7.09 -6.04
N PHE A 64 -18.11 5.89 -5.55
CA PHE A 64 -19.28 5.63 -4.70
C PHE A 64 -19.28 6.48 -3.42
N TRP A 65 -18.16 6.52 -2.69
CA TRP A 65 -18.06 7.31 -1.45
C TRP A 65 -18.32 8.80 -1.68
N ARG A 66 -17.80 9.37 -2.77
CA ARG A 66 -17.95 10.80 -3.10
C ARG A 66 -19.36 11.15 -3.56
N THR A 67 -19.99 10.25 -4.31
CA THR A 67 -21.31 10.49 -4.93
C THR A 67 -22.48 10.10 -4.04
N HIS A 68 -22.28 9.11 -3.16
CA HIS A 68 -23.30 8.58 -2.25
C HIS A 68 -22.83 8.58 -0.77
N PRO A 69 -22.32 9.70 -0.23
CA PRO A 69 -21.73 9.72 1.12
C PRO A 69 -22.73 9.34 2.22
N ALA A 70 -24.01 9.72 2.07
CA ALA A 70 -25.05 9.34 3.02
C ALA A 70 -25.38 7.84 3.00
N GLU A 71 -25.22 7.17 1.86
CA GLU A 71 -25.38 5.72 1.77
C GLU A 71 -24.16 5.00 2.34
N TYR A 72 -22.96 5.43 1.94
CA TYR A 72 -21.70 4.92 2.48
C TYR A 72 -21.64 5.03 4.01
N ASN A 73 -22.05 6.16 4.58
CA ASN A 73 -22.07 6.36 6.03
C ASN A 73 -23.12 5.50 6.76
N ARG A 74 -24.13 4.99 6.06
CA ARG A 74 -25.12 4.04 6.61
C ARG A 74 -24.68 2.58 6.48
N MET A 75 -23.66 2.28 5.68
CA MET A 75 -23.10 0.94 5.59
C MET A 75 -22.50 0.50 6.93
N THR A 76 -22.63 -0.79 7.22
CA THR A 76 -21.92 -1.43 8.32
C THR A 76 -20.41 -1.37 8.10
N GLU A 77 -19.64 -1.52 9.18
CA GLU A 77 -18.18 -1.57 9.11
C GLU A 77 -17.68 -2.63 8.12
N THR A 78 -18.25 -3.84 8.16
CA THR A 78 -17.93 -4.92 7.23
C THR A 78 -18.24 -4.54 5.77
N ALA A 79 -19.40 -3.93 5.51
CA ALA A 79 -19.75 -3.54 4.14
C ALA A 79 -18.82 -2.45 3.58
N ARG A 80 -18.34 -1.52 4.43
CA ARG A 80 -17.33 -0.52 4.00
C ARG A 80 -15.98 -1.15 3.73
N LEU A 81 -15.56 -2.10 4.56
CA LEU A 81 -14.33 -2.86 4.37
C LEU A 81 -14.40 -3.66 3.06
N ASP A 82 -15.48 -4.41 2.84
CA ASP A 82 -15.71 -5.17 1.61
C ASP A 82 -15.70 -4.26 0.37
N HIS A 83 -16.36 -3.10 0.47
CA HIS A 83 -16.33 -2.10 -0.60
C HIS A 83 -14.91 -1.63 -0.91
N PHE A 84 -14.11 -1.30 0.12
CA PHE A 84 -12.73 -0.86 -0.06
C PHE A 84 -11.84 -1.95 -0.65
N ILE A 85 -11.94 -3.19 -0.17
CA ILE A 85 -11.21 -4.34 -0.74
C ILE A 85 -11.58 -4.52 -2.21
N ARG A 86 -12.86 -4.39 -2.56
CA ARG A 86 -13.31 -4.46 -3.96
C ARG A 86 -12.71 -3.33 -4.81
N VAL A 87 -12.64 -2.10 -4.31
CA VAL A 87 -11.94 -1.00 -5.00
C VAL A 87 -10.48 -1.39 -5.26
N CYS A 88 -9.78 -1.91 -4.24
CA CYS A 88 -8.39 -2.34 -4.38
C CYS A 88 -8.23 -3.46 -5.43
N GLN A 89 -9.11 -4.46 -5.41
CA GLN A 89 -9.05 -5.62 -6.32
C GLN A 89 -9.46 -5.26 -7.76
N GLU A 90 -10.61 -4.63 -7.94
CA GLU A 90 -11.24 -4.43 -9.26
C GLU A 90 -10.67 -3.23 -10.00
N ILE A 91 -10.19 -2.20 -9.28
CA ILE A 91 -9.69 -0.95 -9.89
C ILE A 91 -8.17 -0.88 -9.81
N PHE A 92 -7.60 -0.99 -8.61
CA PHE A 92 -6.16 -0.79 -8.43
C PHE A 92 -5.33 -2.01 -8.79
N GLY A 93 -5.87 -3.24 -8.65
CA GLY A 93 -5.19 -4.48 -9.03
C GLY A 93 -4.68 -4.42 -10.47
N PRO A 94 -5.55 -4.28 -11.49
CA PRO A 94 -5.14 -4.21 -12.89
C PRO A 94 -4.18 -3.04 -13.18
N ALA A 95 -4.41 -1.87 -12.57
CA ALA A 95 -3.54 -0.70 -12.77
C ALA A 95 -2.13 -0.93 -12.21
N LEU A 96 -2.03 -1.56 -11.04
CA LEU A 96 -0.75 -1.89 -10.43
C LEU A 96 -0.04 -3.04 -11.16
N GLU A 97 -0.77 -4.04 -11.65
CA GLU A 97 -0.19 -5.11 -12.49
C GLU A 97 0.51 -4.51 -13.73
N ALA A 98 -0.12 -3.57 -14.42
CA ALA A 98 0.46 -2.89 -15.58
C ALA A 98 1.74 -2.10 -15.21
N VAL A 99 1.72 -1.38 -14.09
CA VAL A 99 2.89 -0.62 -13.60
C VAL A 99 4.03 -1.58 -13.22
N ILE A 100 3.73 -2.68 -12.55
CA ILE A 100 4.71 -3.71 -12.18
C ILE A 100 5.33 -4.31 -13.43
N ALA A 101 4.53 -4.70 -14.42
CA ALA A 101 5.00 -5.29 -15.68
C ALA A 101 6.00 -4.34 -16.38
N ASN A 102 5.68 -3.05 -16.47
CA ASN A 102 6.57 -2.02 -17.03
C ASN A 102 7.90 -1.91 -16.26
N HIS A 103 7.89 -1.96 -14.93
CA HIS A 103 9.12 -1.88 -14.13
C HIS A 103 9.98 -3.15 -14.20
N LEU A 104 9.35 -4.32 -14.38
CA LEU A 104 10.04 -5.58 -14.66
C LEU A 104 10.70 -5.55 -16.05
N GLU A 105 9.96 -5.15 -17.08
CA GLU A 105 10.45 -5.07 -18.46
C GLU A 105 11.61 -4.06 -18.59
N THR A 106 11.45 -2.85 -18.05
CA THR A 106 12.45 -1.78 -18.14
C THR A 106 13.61 -1.93 -17.17
N SER A 107 13.55 -2.90 -16.25
CA SER A 107 14.53 -3.09 -15.17
C SER A 107 14.78 -1.82 -14.33
N THR A 108 13.77 -0.93 -14.21
CA THR A 108 13.86 0.32 -13.42
C THR A 108 13.31 0.13 -12.01
N PRO A 109 14.12 0.17 -10.94
CA PRO A 109 13.66 -0.21 -9.60
C PRO A 109 12.65 0.77 -9.03
N VAL A 110 11.62 0.24 -8.35
CA VAL A 110 10.58 1.08 -7.76
C VAL A 110 10.05 0.51 -6.45
N VAL A 111 9.75 1.41 -5.51
CA VAL A 111 8.87 1.16 -4.37
C VAL A 111 7.48 1.71 -4.72
N LEU A 112 6.46 0.87 -4.73
CA LEU A 112 5.07 1.29 -4.83
C LEU A 112 4.48 1.30 -3.43
N GLU A 113 4.01 2.45 -2.95
CA GLU A 113 3.46 2.59 -1.60
C GLU A 113 2.01 3.07 -1.63
N GLY A 114 1.13 2.46 -0.85
CA GLY A 114 -0.23 2.97 -0.67
C GLY A 114 -1.14 2.02 0.09
N ASP A 115 -2.36 2.45 0.40
CA ASP A 115 -3.37 1.61 1.05
C ASP A 115 -4.20 0.77 0.08
N PHE A 116 -4.16 1.06 -1.22
CA PHE A 116 -4.81 0.27 -2.27
C PHE A 116 -4.04 -1.00 -2.68
N ILE A 117 -2.87 -1.26 -2.09
CA ILE A 117 -2.03 -2.42 -2.40
C ILE A 117 -2.50 -3.62 -1.58
N LEU A 118 -2.83 -4.73 -2.24
CA LEU A 118 -3.21 -5.98 -1.57
C LEU A 118 -2.08 -7.02 -1.56
N PRO A 119 -1.98 -7.86 -0.51
CA PRO A 119 -0.88 -8.82 -0.39
C PRO A 119 -0.85 -9.84 -1.54
N ALA A 120 -2.01 -10.21 -2.06
CA ALA A 120 -2.15 -11.14 -3.18
C ALA A 120 -1.37 -10.70 -4.42
N LEU A 121 -1.21 -9.39 -4.64
CA LEU A 121 -0.50 -8.84 -5.79
C LEU A 121 0.94 -9.35 -5.86
N ALA A 122 1.62 -9.47 -4.72
CA ALA A 122 3.01 -9.93 -4.62
C ALA A 122 3.20 -11.42 -4.91
N THR A 123 2.10 -12.18 -4.93
CA THR A 123 2.11 -13.65 -5.08
C THR A 123 1.86 -14.10 -6.51
N LEU A 124 1.58 -13.15 -7.42
CA LEU A 124 1.33 -13.46 -8.82
C LEU A 124 2.60 -14.00 -9.49
N PRO A 125 2.49 -15.08 -10.27
CA PRO A 125 3.65 -15.64 -10.97
C PRO A 125 4.09 -14.78 -12.17
N GLN A 126 3.20 -13.95 -12.68
CA GLN A 126 3.39 -13.07 -13.82
C GLN A 126 2.51 -11.82 -13.68
N TYR A 127 2.95 -10.73 -14.31
CA TYR A 127 2.22 -9.46 -14.42
C TYR A 127 2.10 -9.15 -15.90
N GLU A 128 0.87 -9.15 -16.41
CA GLU A 128 0.60 -9.18 -17.86
C GLU A 128 1.38 -10.34 -18.54
N GLU A 129 2.27 -10.03 -19.48
CA GLU A 129 3.10 -11.00 -20.20
C GLU A 129 4.49 -11.22 -19.56
N ILE A 130 4.80 -10.56 -18.43
CA ILE A 130 6.12 -10.57 -17.81
C ILE A 130 6.15 -11.48 -16.57
N THR A 131 6.99 -12.53 -16.60
CA THR A 131 7.18 -13.43 -15.45
C THR A 131 7.88 -12.71 -14.29
N ALA A 132 7.35 -12.86 -13.08
CA ALA A 132 7.85 -12.18 -11.89
C ALA A 132 9.27 -12.62 -11.47
N ASN A 133 9.60 -13.91 -11.60
CA ASN A 133 10.91 -14.50 -11.26
C ASN A 133 11.47 -14.09 -9.87
N GLY A 134 10.60 -13.90 -8.87
CA GLY A 134 10.99 -13.45 -7.53
C GLY A 134 11.42 -11.97 -7.44
N GLN A 135 11.25 -11.21 -8.52
CA GLN A 135 11.61 -9.79 -8.59
C GLN A 135 10.51 -8.86 -8.08
N VAL A 136 9.37 -9.38 -7.64
CA VAL A 136 8.35 -8.59 -6.94
C VAL A 136 8.28 -9.07 -5.52
N LYS A 137 8.53 -8.16 -4.58
CA LYS A 137 8.42 -8.40 -3.15
C LYS A 137 7.39 -7.48 -2.53
N ALA A 138 6.85 -7.87 -1.39
CA ALA A 138 5.97 -7.03 -0.61
C ALA A 138 6.35 -7.02 0.86
N LEU A 139 6.04 -5.90 1.49
CA LEU A 139 6.10 -5.69 2.92
C LEU A 139 4.87 -4.89 3.31
N PHE A 140 4.23 -5.26 4.43
CA PHE A 140 3.10 -4.51 4.96
C PHE A 140 3.45 -3.90 6.32
N ILE A 141 3.07 -2.64 6.52
CA ILE A 141 3.17 -1.98 7.83
C ILE A 141 1.78 -1.96 8.47
N CYS A 142 1.70 -2.35 9.74
CA CYS A 142 0.44 -2.40 10.47
C CYS A 142 0.53 -1.66 11.81
N GLU A 143 -0.53 -0.95 12.18
CA GLU A 143 -0.73 -0.36 13.50
C GLU A 143 -1.90 -1.09 14.18
N GLU A 144 -1.61 -1.79 15.28
CA GLU A 144 -2.59 -2.60 16.01
C GLU A 144 -3.51 -1.75 16.89
N ASP A 145 -3.10 -0.51 17.21
CA ASP A 145 -3.84 0.39 18.09
C ASP A 145 -4.64 1.43 17.29
N GLU A 146 -5.96 1.24 17.25
CA GLU A 146 -6.90 2.19 16.60
C GLU A 146 -6.70 3.63 17.12
N THR A 147 -6.45 3.81 18.42
CA THR A 147 -6.28 5.15 19.00
C THR A 147 -5.01 5.83 18.51
N GLN A 148 -3.99 5.05 18.16
CA GLN A 148 -2.78 5.58 17.53
C GLN A 148 -3.05 6.03 16.09
N ILE A 149 -3.88 5.31 15.34
CA ILE A 149 -4.30 5.73 13.99
C ILE A 149 -5.07 7.06 14.06
N VAL A 150 -5.99 7.21 15.02
CA VAL A 150 -6.70 8.47 15.28
C VAL A 150 -5.73 9.62 15.54
N ARG A 151 -4.72 9.41 16.41
CA ARG A 151 -3.68 10.41 16.69
C ARG A 151 -2.88 10.77 15.45
N ASN A 152 -2.54 9.79 14.62
CA ASN A 152 -1.77 10.00 13.40
C ASN A 152 -2.56 10.88 12.40
N PHE A 153 -3.88 10.66 12.24
CA PHE A 153 -4.73 11.56 11.46
C PHE A 153 -4.82 12.96 12.06
N GLY A 154 -4.99 13.07 13.38
CA GLY A 154 -5.00 14.36 14.07
C GLY A 154 -3.73 15.18 13.83
N LEU A 155 -2.55 14.53 13.86
CA LEU A 155 -1.27 15.16 13.57
C LEU A 155 -1.09 15.54 12.10
N ARG A 156 -1.50 14.66 11.18
CA ARG A 156 -1.32 14.86 9.73
C ARG A 156 -2.29 15.88 9.14
N GLU A 157 -3.54 15.84 9.57
CA GLU A 157 -4.67 16.51 8.89
C GLU A 157 -5.37 17.55 9.79
N GLY A 158 -4.91 17.72 11.04
CA GLY A 158 -5.52 18.64 12.01
C GLY A 158 -6.89 18.21 12.54
N THR A 159 -7.37 17.03 12.14
CA THR A 159 -8.66 16.46 12.57
C THR A 159 -8.52 14.95 12.84
N GLU A 160 -9.18 14.46 13.89
CA GLU A 160 -9.03 13.08 14.35
C GLU A 160 -9.67 12.02 13.44
N GLN A 161 -10.70 12.39 12.65
CA GLN A 161 -11.39 11.51 11.70
C GLN A 161 -11.68 10.08 12.21
N LYS A 162 -12.32 9.98 13.38
CA LYS A 162 -12.52 8.71 14.12
C LYS A 162 -13.11 7.59 13.27
N ASP A 163 -14.14 7.87 12.48
CA ASP A 163 -14.78 6.86 11.62
C ASP A 163 -13.82 6.32 10.55
N ARG A 164 -12.98 7.18 9.96
CA ARG A 164 -11.96 6.78 8.99
C ARG A 164 -10.85 5.98 9.68
N ALA A 165 -10.47 6.36 10.90
CA ALA A 165 -9.47 5.62 11.67
C ALA A 165 -9.97 4.22 12.01
N ARG A 166 -11.24 4.07 12.39
CA ARG A 166 -11.91 2.79 12.60
C ARG A 166 -11.89 1.92 11.33
N SER A 167 -12.26 2.47 10.18
CA SER A 167 -12.18 1.73 8.90
C SER A 167 -10.73 1.34 8.55
N SER A 168 -9.77 2.22 8.81
CA SER A 168 -8.34 1.93 8.58
C SER A 168 -7.83 0.82 9.50
N TRP A 169 -8.25 0.83 10.77
CA TRP A 169 -7.89 -0.21 11.74
C TRP A 169 -8.45 -1.58 11.34
N LEU A 170 -9.74 -1.66 10.98
CA LEU A 170 -10.36 -2.90 10.49
C LEU A 170 -9.67 -3.42 9.23
N PHE A 171 -9.28 -2.53 8.32
CA PHE A 171 -8.51 -2.91 7.15
C PHE A 171 -7.09 -3.39 7.52
N SER A 172 -6.44 -2.79 8.51
CA SER A 172 -5.18 -3.28 9.07
C SER A 172 -5.31 -4.68 9.70
N GLU A 173 -6.40 -4.98 10.40
CA GLU A 173 -6.66 -6.33 10.91
C GLU A 173 -6.82 -7.35 9.77
N TRP A 174 -7.60 -6.99 8.75
CA TRP A 174 -7.79 -7.83 7.57
C TRP A 174 -6.48 -8.06 6.81
N LEU A 175 -5.67 -7.02 6.60
CA LEU A 175 -4.37 -7.12 5.94
C LEU A 175 -3.41 -8.06 6.67
N GLN A 176 -3.38 -8.02 8.01
CA GLN A 176 -2.54 -8.93 8.79
C GLN A 176 -2.93 -10.39 8.57
N GLN A 177 -4.24 -10.70 8.59
CA GLN A 177 -4.75 -12.04 8.33
C GLN A 177 -4.41 -12.50 6.91
N GLU A 178 -4.58 -11.61 5.93
CA GLU A 178 -4.34 -11.91 4.52
C GLU A 178 -2.85 -12.09 4.22
N CYS A 179 -1.98 -11.26 4.79
CA CYS A 179 -0.53 -11.42 4.72
C CYS A 179 -0.08 -12.75 5.35
N ALA A 180 -0.62 -13.11 6.52
CA ALA A 180 -0.31 -14.39 7.16
C ALA A 180 -0.73 -15.57 6.29
N ARG A 181 -1.93 -15.51 5.67
CA ARG A 181 -2.44 -16.53 4.75
C ARG A 181 -1.54 -16.71 3.52
N LEU A 182 -0.97 -15.62 3.02
CA LEU A 182 -0.14 -15.58 1.81
C LEU A 182 1.37 -15.64 2.08
N ASN A 183 1.77 -15.75 3.35
CA ASN A 183 3.16 -15.71 3.79
C ASN A 183 3.92 -14.45 3.32
N VAL A 184 3.23 -13.30 3.34
CA VAL A 184 3.80 -11.98 3.04
C VAL A 184 4.26 -11.32 4.34
N PRO A 185 5.48 -10.76 4.42
CA PRO A 185 5.98 -10.11 5.63
C PRO A 185 5.12 -8.94 6.09
N VAL A 186 4.89 -8.88 7.40
CA VAL A 186 4.26 -7.76 8.09
C VAL A 186 5.20 -7.25 9.18
N VAL A 187 5.36 -5.94 9.26
CA VAL A 187 6.14 -5.27 10.31
C VAL A 187 5.20 -4.35 11.10
N PRO A 188 5.13 -4.51 12.43
CA PRO A 188 4.44 -3.55 13.29
C PRO A 188 5.08 -2.16 13.16
N ALA A 189 4.23 -1.14 13.02
CA ALA A 189 4.62 0.24 12.85
C ALA A 189 5.46 0.75 14.04
N ARG A 190 5.12 0.29 15.25
CA ARG A 190 5.80 0.65 16.49
C ARG A 190 6.74 -0.47 16.97
N PRO A 191 7.86 -0.11 17.64
CA PRO A 191 8.36 1.24 17.89
C PRO A 191 8.84 1.96 16.61
N TRP A 192 8.55 3.27 16.51
CA TRP A 192 8.79 4.09 15.31
C TRP A 192 10.27 4.31 14.98
N ASP A 193 11.12 4.33 16.01
CA ASP A 193 12.56 4.56 15.89
C ASP A 193 13.29 3.43 15.15
N SER A 194 12.72 2.22 15.18
CA SER A 194 13.33 0.98 14.70
C SER A 194 12.54 0.31 13.57
N VAL A 195 11.43 0.93 13.12
CA VAL A 195 10.55 0.36 12.09
C VAL A 195 11.26 0.18 10.75
N PHE A 196 12.20 1.06 10.43
CA PHE A 196 12.94 0.97 9.18
C PHE A 196 13.92 -0.20 9.17
N GLU A 197 14.63 -0.42 10.27
CA GLU A 197 15.58 -1.51 10.42
C GLU A 197 14.84 -2.85 10.40
N ARG A 198 13.66 -2.92 11.02
CA ARG A 198 12.76 -4.10 10.93
C ARG A 198 12.25 -4.31 9.51
N ALA A 199 11.86 -3.25 8.81
CA ALA A 199 11.43 -3.31 7.42
C ALA A 199 12.56 -3.83 6.50
N LEU A 200 13.77 -3.31 6.65
CA LEU A 200 14.95 -3.79 5.91
C LEU A 200 15.24 -5.27 6.15
N ALA A 201 15.14 -5.74 7.40
CA ALA A 201 15.38 -7.14 7.74
C ALA A 201 14.30 -8.10 7.18
N ALA A 202 13.12 -7.59 6.81
CA ALA A 202 12.00 -8.37 6.32
C ALA A 202 11.92 -8.46 4.78
N ILE A 203 12.72 -7.67 4.06
CA ILE A 203 12.76 -7.60 2.58
C ILE A 203 13.87 -8.50 2.05
#